data_AF-A0A9P8BGU5-F1
#
_entry.id   AF-A0A9P8BGU5-F1
#
_cell.length_a   1.000
_cell.length_b   1.000
_cell.length_c   1.000
_cell.angle_alpha   90.00
_cell.angle_beta   90.00
_cell.angle_gamma   90.00
#
_symmetry.space_group_name_H-M   'P 1'
#
loop_
_entity.id
_entity.type
_entity.pdbx_description
1 polymer ?
#
loop_
_entity_poly.entity_id
_entity_poly.type
_entity_poly.pdbx_seq_one_letter_code
_entity_poly.pdbx_strand_id
1 'polypeptide(L)'
;MEDFINSLVTVTTYLHPAAIVLKVIWDEYSKIQINRAKLGDLLDRCKRVIGAIDQELSRRPPLDVKKSIDQLLRHLRFIEQLMRSLAELGFFKSLLQREDIAGRIVHGHQRLTDCLTIFQITAAVDLREYQRSLDRARIADQDALTIQLGVLESNGNEVLKKLNVFQNQMEAMMAIQNSLLRRTEESPEERVLQVGLASLQAHTGKKPPKRPPEWAITAYDVEIGES
;
A
#
# COMPACT_ATOMS: atom_id res chain seq x y z
N MET A 1 18.46 -11.23 1.07
CA MET A 1 18.17 -11.43 -0.37
C MET A 1 18.34 -12.89 -0.72
N GLU A 2 19.48 -13.51 -0.37
CA GLU A 2 19.74 -14.94 -0.58
C GLU A 2 18.73 -15.84 0.14
N ASP A 3 18.37 -15.57 1.40
CA ASP A 3 17.40 -16.40 2.15
C ASP A 3 15.99 -16.41 1.51
N PHE A 4 15.60 -15.32 0.85
CA PHE A 4 14.31 -15.23 0.16
C PHE A 4 14.32 -16.03 -1.14
N ILE A 5 15.40 -15.93 -1.93
CA ILE A 5 15.52 -16.70 -3.17
C ILE A 5 15.68 -18.19 -2.86
N ASN A 6 16.47 -18.53 -1.83
CA ASN A 6 16.69 -19.91 -1.39
C ASN A 6 15.39 -20.56 -0.87
N SER A 7 14.53 -19.82 -0.18
CA SER A 7 13.23 -20.34 0.28
C SER A 7 12.21 -20.54 -0.86
N LEU A 8 12.37 -19.84 -1.99
CA LEU A 8 11.53 -20.03 -3.19
C LEU A 8 11.95 -21.24 -4.04
N VAL A 9 13.22 -21.66 -3.97
CA VAL A 9 13.77 -22.78 -4.77
C VAL A 9 13.29 -24.14 -4.26
N THR A 10 12.94 -24.27 -2.98
CA THR A 10 12.50 -25.53 -2.35
C THR A 10 11.01 -25.83 -2.52
N VAL A 11 10.26 -24.94 -3.15
CA VAL A 11 8.80 -25.02 -3.29
C VAL A 11 8.42 -26.14 -4.26
N THR A 12 7.38 -26.93 -3.92
CA THR A 12 6.85 -27.98 -4.80
C THR A 12 6.55 -27.48 -6.21
N THR A 13 6.69 -28.34 -7.22
CA THR A 13 6.53 -27.98 -8.64
C THR A 13 5.20 -27.27 -8.94
N TYR A 14 4.15 -27.60 -8.18
CA TYR A 14 2.82 -27.00 -8.30
C TYR A 14 2.76 -25.51 -7.92
N LEU A 15 3.61 -25.07 -6.99
CA LEU A 15 3.61 -23.71 -6.46
C LEU A 15 4.68 -22.81 -7.10
N HIS A 16 5.43 -23.32 -8.07
CA HIS A 16 6.43 -22.54 -8.81
C HIS A 16 5.86 -21.23 -9.42
N PRO A 17 4.66 -21.19 -10.02
CA PRO A 17 4.09 -19.94 -10.50
C PRO A 17 3.83 -18.91 -9.38
N ALA A 18 3.49 -19.37 -8.17
CA ALA A 18 3.27 -18.49 -7.02
C ALA A 18 4.58 -17.88 -6.52
N ALA A 19 5.67 -18.66 -6.55
CA ALA A 19 7.02 -18.19 -6.24
C ALA A 19 7.49 -17.08 -7.20
N ILE A 20 7.20 -17.22 -8.50
CA ILE A 20 7.51 -16.20 -9.51
C ILE A 20 6.77 -14.89 -9.20
N VAL A 21 5.47 -14.95 -8.94
CA VAL A 21 4.67 -13.76 -8.59
C VAL A 21 5.21 -13.12 -7.31
N LEU A 22 5.56 -13.91 -6.29
CA LEU A 22 6.11 -13.38 -5.04
C LEU A 22 7.43 -12.63 -5.24
N LYS A 23 8.28 -13.09 -6.16
CA LYS A 23 9.50 -12.37 -6.55
C LYS A 23 9.18 -11.01 -7.16
N VAL A 24 8.19 -10.95 -8.06
CA VAL A 24 7.75 -9.67 -8.65
C VAL A 24 7.20 -8.73 -7.57
N ILE A 25 6.38 -9.24 -6.65
CA ILE A 25 5.87 -8.47 -5.50
C ILE A 25 7.04 -7.87 -4.69
N TRP A 26 8.09 -8.65 -4.44
CA TRP A 26 9.28 -8.20 -3.73
C TRP A 26 10.04 -7.09 -4.48
N ASP A 27 10.23 -7.26 -5.78
CA ASP A 27 10.92 -6.28 -6.61
C ASP A 27 10.17 -4.94 -6.63
N GLU A 28 8.84 -4.97 -6.70
CA GLU A 28 8.01 -3.76 -6.57
C GLU A 28 8.05 -3.16 -5.17
N TYR A 29 7.99 -3.98 -4.12
CA TYR A 29 8.09 -3.53 -2.72
C TYR A 29 9.35 -2.70 -2.46
N SER A 30 10.48 -3.06 -3.07
CA SER A 30 11.75 -2.35 -2.90
C SER A 30 11.68 -0.87 -3.30
N LYS A 31 10.81 -0.53 -4.26
CA LYS A 31 10.63 0.81 -4.83
C LYS A 31 9.67 1.68 -4.01
N ILE A 32 8.85 1.09 -3.13
CA ILE A 32 7.82 1.80 -2.38
C ILE A 32 8.43 2.60 -1.23
N GLN A 33 8.00 3.86 -1.07
CA GLN A 33 8.52 4.76 -0.03
C GLN A 33 7.63 4.86 1.22
N ILE A 34 6.31 4.70 1.06
CA ILE A 34 5.31 4.93 2.13
C ILE A 34 4.59 3.60 2.44
N ASN A 35 4.12 3.43 3.69
CA ASN A 35 3.46 2.21 4.18
C ASN A 35 4.36 0.95 4.10
N ARG A 36 5.68 1.13 4.19
CA ARG A 36 6.64 0.03 4.01
C ARG A 36 6.51 -1.05 5.07
N ALA A 37 6.11 -0.72 6.29
CA ALA A 37 5.94 -1.71 7.35
C ALA A 37 4.70 -2.58 7.09
N LYS A 38 3.55 -1.97 6.78
CA LYS A 38 2.32 -2.72 6.43
C LYS A 38 2.50 -3.60 5.20
N LEU A 39 3.14 -3.06 4.16
CA LEU A 39 3.40 -3.81 2.93
C LEU A 39 4.44 -4.92 3.14
N GLY A 40 5.41 -4.70 4.03
CA GLY A 40 6.35 -5.72 4.47
C GLY A 40 5.65 -6.87 5.18
N ASP A 41 4.73 -6.57 6.12
CA ASP A 41 3.93 -7.58 6.80
C ASP A 41 3.04 -8.37 5.83
N LEU A 42 2.42 -7.70 4.84
CA LEU A 42 1.67 -8.36 3.78
C LEU A 42 2.53 -9.32 2.96
N LEU A 43 3.75 -8.91 2.61
CA LEU A 43 4.71 -9.72 1.87
C LEU A 43 5.19 -10.94 2.67
N ASP A 44 5.50 -10.74 3.94
CA ASP A 44 5.86 -11.84 4.84
C ASP A 44 4.70 -12.79 5.08
N ARG A 45 3.46 -12.28 5.09
CA ARG A 45 2.27 -13.12 5.13
C ARG A 45 2.09 -13.93 3.85
N CYS A 46 2.35 -13.37 2.67
CA CYS A 46 2.34 -14.13 1.42
C CYS A 46 3.32 -15.32 1.47
N LYS A 47 4.54 -15.09 1.98
CA LYS A 47 5.54 -16.16 2.19
C LYS A 47 5.02 -17.26 3.11
N ARG A 48 4.48 -16.88 4.27
CA ARG A 48 3.91 -17.83 5.25
C ARG A 48 2.78 -18.67 4.65
N VAL A 49 1.87 -18.04 3.90
CA VAL A 49 0.76 -18.72 3.24
C VAL A 49 1.26 -19.73 2.21
N ILE A 50 2.20 -19.33 1.34
CA ILE A 50 2.78 -20.24 0.33
C ILE A 50 3.48 -21.41 1.02
N GLY A 51 4.27 -21.16 2.07
CA GLY A 51 4.94 -22.21 2.84
C GLY A 51 3.97 -23.17 3.55
N ALA A 52 2.88 -22.65 4.11
CA ALA A 52 1.85 -23.47 4.74
C ALA A 52 1.13 -24.38 3.71
N ILE A 53 0.83 -23.83 2.53
CA ILE A 53 0.23 -24.60 1.43
C ILE A 53 1.21 -25.67 0.93
N ASP A 54 2.49 -25.33 0.77
CA ASP A 54 3.52 -26.29 0.34
C ASP A 54 3.66 -27.48 1.29
N GLN A 55 3.65 -27.21 2.60
CA GLN A 55 3.66 -28.24 3.64
C GLN A 55 2.41 -29.12 3.57
N GLU A 56 1.23 -28.53 3.36
CA GLU A 56 -0.02 -29.29 3.28
C GLU A 56 -0.10 -30.14 2.01
N LEU A 57 0.30 -29.59 0.86
CA LEU A 57 0.39 -30.32 -0.41
C LEU A 57 1.37 -31.49 -0.33
N SER A 58 2.48 -31.32 0.38
CA SER A 58 3.48 -32.37 0.61
C SER A 58 2.96 -33.49 1.51
N ARG A 59 2.07 -33.18 2.47
CA ARG A 59 1.45 -34.16 3.36
C ARG A 59 0.29 -34.90 2.70
N ARG A 60 -0.58 -34.16 2.03
CA ARG A 60 -1.81 -34.69 1.43
C ARG A 60 -2.20 -33.84 0.22
N PRO A 61 -1.85 -34.26 -1.01
CA PRO A 61 -2.31 -33.56 -2.19
C PRO A 61 -3.84 -33.66 -2.30
N PRO A 62 -4.58 -32.53 -2.37
CA PRO A 62 -6.03 -32.55 -2.56
C PRO A 62 -6.42 -33.15 -3.92
N LEU A 63 -7.68 -33.59 -4.03
CA LEU A 63 -8.22 -34.12 -5.29
C LEU A 63 -8.32 -33.07 -6.41
N ASP A 64 -8.44 -31.78 -6.06
CA ASP A 64 -8.55 -30.65 -7.00
C ASP A 64 -7.53 -29.54 -6.69
N VAL A 65 -6.25 -29.92 -6.58
CA VAL A 65 -5.11 -28.99 -6.34
C VAL A 65 -5.13 -27.80 -7.29
N LYS A 66 -5.48 -28.04 -8.56
CA LYS A 66 -5.37 -27.05 -9.62
C LYS A 66 -6.25 -25.83 -9.36
N LYS A 67 -7.53 -26.01 -9.01
CA LYS A 67 -8.42 -24.88 -8.73
C LYS A 67 -7.98 -24.05 -7.53
N SER A 68 -7.52 -24.71 -6.47
CA SER A 68 -7.04 -24.03 -5.26
C SER A 68 -5.77 -23.21 -5.55
N ILE A 69 -4.86 -23.73 -6.38
CA ILE A 69 -3.67 -23.01 -6.84
C ILE A 69 -4.04 -21.85 -7.76
N ASP A 70 -4.96 -22.03 -8.71
CA ASP A 70 -5.44 -20.95 -9.58
C ASP A 70 -6.06 -19.81 -8.77
N GLN A 71 -6.74 -20.11 -7.66
CA GLN A 71 -7.26 -19.11 -6.74
C GLN A 71 -6.16 -18.39 -5.95
N LEU A 72 -5.15 -19.12 -5.46
CA LEU A 72 -3.95 -18.53 -4.84
C LEU A 72 -3.26 -17.55 -5.78
N LEU A 73 -3.06 -17.93 -7.05
CA LEU A 73 -2.41 -17.08 -8.04
C LEU A 73 -3.22 -15.80 -8.31
N ARG A 74 -4.55 -15.88 -8.33
CA ARG A 74 -5.40 -14.68 -8.46
C ARG A 74 -5.24 -13.73 -7.26
N HIS A 75 -5.15 -14.26 -6.04
CA HIS A 75 -4.95 -13.43 -4.85
C HIS A 75 -3.55 -12.83 -4.79
N LEU A 76 -2.50 -13.57 -5.18
CA LEU A 76 -1.15 -13.04 -5.27
C LEU A 76 -1.02 -11.97 -6.37
N ARG A 77 -1.65 -12.16 -7.53
CA ARG A 77 -1.65 -11.15 -8.61
C ARG A 77 -2.35 -9.86 -8.21
N PHE A 78 -3.41 -9.93 -7.40
CA PHE A 78 -4.01 -8.73 -6.83
C PHE A 78 -3.01 -7.96 -5.94
N ILE A 79 -2.24 -8.68 -5.12
CA ILE A 79 -1.21 -8.05 -4.26
C ILE A 79 -0.07 -7.49 -5.12
N GLU A 80 0.32 -8.18 -6.19
CA GLU A 80 1.29 -7.68 -7.18
C GLU A 80 0.82 -6.37 -7.81
N GLN A 81 -0.42 -6.31 -8.32
CA GLN A 81 -1.00 -5.11 -8.89
C GLN A 81 -1.08 -3.98 -7.85
N LEU A 82 -1.44 -4.29 -6.60
CA LEU A 82 -1.42 -3.34 -5.50
C LEU A 82 0.00 -2.77 -5.32
N MET A 83 1.02 -3.61 -5.15
CA MET A 83 2.41 -3.15 -4.96
C MET A 83 2.90 -2.31 -6.13
N ARG A 84 2.62 -2.72 -7.37
CA ARG A 84 3.00 -1.96 -8.58
C ARG A 84 2.36 -0.59 -8.59
N SER A 85 1.05 -0.51 -8.32
CA SER A 85 0.33 0.78 -8.27
C SER A 85 0.87 1.71 -7.18
N LEU A 86 1.34 1.15 -6.06
CA LEU A 86 1.94 1.92 -4.96
C LEU A 86 3.40 2.32 -5.24
N ALA A 87 4.14 1.52 -6.00
CA ALA A 87 5.52 1.83 -6.42
C ALA A 87 5.56 3.00 -7.42
N GLU A 88 4.54 3.10 -8.28
CA GLU A 88 4.39 4.21 -9.24
C GLU A 88 3.76 5.46 -8.61
N LEU A 89 3.18 5.35 -7.41
CA LEU A 89 2.50 6.46 -6.75
C LEU A 89 3.52 7.47 -6.18
N GLY A 90 3.41 8.73 -6.62
CA GLY A 90 4.18 9.82 -6.04
C GLY A 90 3.76 10.13 -4.59
N PHE A 91 4.71 10.66 -3.80
CA PHE A 91 4.51 11.01 -2.38
C PHE A 91 3.22 11.80 -2.11
N PHE A 92 2.94 12.82 -2.93
CA PHE A 92 1.75 13.65 -2.77
C PHE A 92 0.44 12.86 -2.93
N LYS A 93 0.34 12.03 -3.97
CA LYS A 93 -0.85 11.18 -4.19
C LYS A 93 -1.00 10.13 -3.08
N SER A 94 0.11 9.60 -2.57
CA SER A 94 0.09 8.64 -1.44
C SER A 94 -0.42 9.29 -0.15
N LEU A 95 -0.09 10.56 0.08
CA LEU A 95 -0.55 11.32 1.24
C LEU A 95 -2.05 11.59 1.20
N LEU A 96 -2.58 11.88 0.00
CA LEU A 96 -4.00 12.12 -0.23
C LEU A 96 -4.81 10.82 -0.10
N GLN A 97 -4.34 9.72 -0.69
CA GLN A 97 -5.05 8.43 -0.76
C GLN A 97 -4.70 7.47 0.40
N ARG A 98 -4.19 7.98 1.52
CA ARG A 98 -3.63 7.16 2.61
C ARG A 98 -4.62 6.13 3.15
N GLU A 99 -5.87 6.53 3.35
CA GLU A 99 -6.93 5.68 3.89
C GLU A 99 -7.34 4.60 2.88
N ASP A 100 -7.48 4.96 1.61
CA ASP A 100 -7.78 4.01 0.53
C ASP A 100 -6.67 2.96 0.40
N ILE A 101 -5.41 3.39 0.45
CA ILE A 101 -4.25 2.49 0.44
C ILE A 101 -4.30 1.54 1.64
N ALA A 102 -4.61 2.04 2.84
CA ALA A 102 -4.76 1.19 4.02
C ALA A 102 -5.90 0.16 3.84
N GLY A 103 -7.04 0.57 3.28
CA GLY A 103 -8.15 -0.33 2.96
C GLY A 103 -7.76 -1.42 1.97
N ARG A 104 -7.03 -1.08 0.90
CA ARG A 104 -6.55 -2.04 -0.10
C ARG A 104 -5.56 -3.05 0.49
N ILE A 105 -4.68 -2.62 1.41
CA ILE A 105 -3.76 -3.53 2.13
C ILE A 105 -4.54 -4.53 2.99
N VAL A 106 -5.53 -4.05 3.76
CA VAL A 106 -6.39 -4.91 4.58
C VAL A 106 -7.13 -5.93 3.71
N HIS A 107 -7.65 -5.49 2.57
CA HIS A 107 -8.30 -6.39 1.61
C HIS A 107 -7.33 -7.45 1.04
N GLY A 108 -6.08 -7.07 0.75
CA GLY A 108 -5.03 -8.01 0.33
C GLY A 108 -4.79 -9.10 1.38
N HIS A 109 -4.71 -8.72 2.65
CA HIS A 109 -4.60 -9.69 3.74
C HIS A 109 -5.83 -10.59 3.90
N GLN A 110 -7.04 -10.05 3.71
CA GLN A 110 -8.27 -10.85 3.78
C GLN A 110 -8.26 -11.95 2.72
N ARG A 111 -7.87 -11.62 1.48
CA ARG A 111 -7.74 -12.61 0.39
C ARG A 111 -6.76 -13.74 0.71
N LEU A 112 -5.68 -13.44 1.45
CA LEU A 112 -4.75 -14.46 1.94
C LEU A 112 -5.40 -15.37 3.00
N THR A 113 -6.24 -14.82 3.88
CA THR A 113 -7.04 -15.61 4.84
C THR A 113 -8.00 -16.55 4.12
N ASP A 114 -8.69 -16.05 3.10
CA ASP A 114 -9.64 -16.83 2.31
C ASP A 114 -8.92 -17.99 1.61
N CYS A 115 -7.70 -17.74 1.12
CA CYS A 115 -6.80 -18.75 0.58
C CYS A 115 -6.52 -19.90 1.54
N LEU A 116 -6.09 -19.60 2.78
CA LEU A 116 -5.81 -20.65 3.78
C LEU A 116 -7.03 -21.51 4.09
N THR A 117 -8.21 -20.90 4.11
CA THR A 117 -9.49 -21.58 4.34
C THR A 117 -9.78 -22.61 3.24
N ILE A 118 -9.47 -22.31 1.98
CA ILE A 118 -9.66 -23.22 0.83
C ILE A 118 -8.80 -24.48 0.96
N PHE A 119 -7.59 -24.34 1.50
CA PHE A 119 -6.70 -25.48 1.76
C PHE A 119 -7.02 -26.21 3.07
N GLN A 120 -8.10 -25.83 3.77
CA GLN A 120 -8.48 -26.37 5.09
C GLN A 120 -7.36 -26.24 6.14
N ILE A 121 -6.42 -25.31 5.91
CA ILE A 121 -5.34 -25.04 6.84
C ILE A 121 -5.96 -24.31 8.02
N THR A 122 -5.88 -24.93 9.21
CA THR A 122 -6.49 -24.37 10.42
C THR A 122 -5.75 -23.08 10.81
N ALA A 123 -6.21 -21.95 10.28
CA ALA A 123 -5.61 -20.63 10.45
C ALA A 123 -5.81 -20.03 11.86
N ALA A 124 -6.40 -20.79 12.79
CA ALA A 124 -6.77 -20.32 14.12
C ALA A 124 -5.58 -19.84 14.97
N VAL A 125 -4.36 -20.26 14.64
CA VAL A 125 -3.14 -19.82 15.34
C VAL A 125 -2.64 -18.45 14.86
N ASP A 126 -3.02 -18.00 13.65
CA ASP A 126 -2.36 -16.85 13.01
C ASP A 126 -3.17 -15.55 13.09
N LEU A 127 -4.49 -15.59 13.37
CA LEU A 127 -5.34 -14.38 13.28
C LEU A 127 -5.03 -13.32 14.37
N ARG A 128 -4.79 -13.75 15.61
CA ARG A 128 -4.45 -12.83 16.72
C ARG A 128 -3.04 -12.28 16.59
N GLU A 129 -2.09 -13.12 16.16
CA GLU A 129 -0.72 -12.69 15.90
C GLU A 129 -0.67 -11.73 14.71
N TYR A 130 -1.46 -12.01 13.68
CA TYR A 130 -1.69 -11.13 12.54
C TYR A 130 -2.26 -9.77 12.95
N GLN A 131 -3.32 -9.72 13.76
CA GLN A 131 -3.88 -8.44 14.25
C GLN A 131 -2.82 -7.61 15.00
N ARG A 132 -2.03 -8.25 15.86
CA ARG A 132 -0.91 -7.59 16.55
C ARG A 132 0.21 -7.15 15.60
N SER A 133 0.45 -7.88 14.51
CA SER A 133 1.43 -7.50 13.50
C SER A 133 0.97 -6.26 12.75
N LEU A 134 -0.30 -6.22 12.33
CA LEU A 134 -0.92 -5.07 11.70
C LEU A 134 -0.86 -3.82 12.59
N ASP A 135 -1.18 -3.96 13.88
CA ASP A 135 -1.14 -2.82 14.81
C ASP A 135 0.27 -2.26 14.96
N ARG A 136 1.28 -3.15 15.08
CA ARG A 136 2.68 -2.74 15.13
C ARG A 136 3.14 -2.08 13.83
N ALA A 137 2.79 -2.65 12.68
CA ALA A 137 3.10 -2.09 11.38
C ALA A 137 2.41 -0.72 11.17
N ARG A 138 1.18 -0.57 11.67
CA ARG A 138 0.45 0.71 11.66
C ARG A 138 1.16 1.78 12.46
N ILE A 139 1.63 1.45 13.67
CA ILE A 139 2.37 2.39 14.52
C ILE A 139 3.68 2.77 13.84
N ALA A 140 4.47 1.79 13.37
CA ALA A 140 5.75 2.04 12.72
C ALA A 140 5.63 2.91 11.46
N ASP A 141 4.61 2.67 10.61
CA ASP A 141 4.35 3.49 9.44
C ASP A 141 3.91 4.91 9.83
N GLN A 142 3.09 5.06 10.88
CA GLN A 142 2.66 6.37 11.37
C GLN A 142 3.84 7.18 11.94
N ASP A 143 4.74 6.53 12.68
CA ASP A 143 5.93 7.17 13.24
C ASP A 143 6.88 7.62 12.13
N ALA A 144 7.17 6.73 11.17
CA ALA A 144 8.01 7.04 10.02
C ALA A 144 7.44 8.21 9.20
N LEU A 145 6.11 8.21 8.97
CA LEU A 145 5.42 9.29 8.27
C LEU A 145 5.51 10.60 9.08
N THR A 146 5.28 10.56 10.39
CA THR A 146 5.34 11.75 11.25
C THR A 146 6.73 12.37 11.24
N ILE A 147 7.79 11.57 11.27
CA ILE A 147 9.17 12.04 11.15
C ILE A 147 9.40 12.72 9.80
N GLN A 148 8.99 12.07 8.69
CA GLN A 148 9.11 12.66 7.35
C GLN A 148 8.34 13.97 7.23
N LEU A 149 7.14 14.05 7.79
CA LEU A 149 6.31 15.25 7.76
C LEU A 149 6.88 16.38 8.62
N GLY A 150 7.45 16.08 9.79
CA GLY A 150 8.08 17.11 10.63
C GLY A 150 9.30 17.77 9.97
N VAL A 151 10.09 17.01 9.21
CA VAL A 151 11.20 17.55 8.41
C VAL A 151 10.66 18.47 7.30
N LEU A 152 9.54 18.09 6.67
CA LEU A 152 8.91 18.87 5.61
C LEU A 152 8.25 20.15 6.15
N GLU A 153 7.57 20.08 7.29
CA GLU A 153 6.95 21.24 7.96
C GLU A 153 7.98 22.35 8.24
N SER A 154 9.22 21.97 8.56
CA SER A 154 10.31 22.90 8.85
C SER A 154 10.90 23.59 7.61
N ASN A 155 10.56 23.18 6.39
CA ASN A 155 11.13 23.73 5.16
C ASN A 155 10.12 23.73 3.98
N GLY A 156 9.40 24.84 3.82
CA GLY A 156 8.38 25.00 2.78
C GLY A 156 8.86 24.78 1.34
N ASN A 157 10.14 25.05 1.04
CA ASN A 157 10.70 24.76 -0.30
C ASN A 157 10.91 23.26 -0.53
N GLU A 158 11.29 22.51 0.50
CA GLU A 158 11.37 21.05 0.44
C GLU A 158 9.98 20.41 0.31
N VAL A 159 8.94 20.99 0.93
CA VAL A 159 7.55 20.57 0.71
C VAL A 159 7.20 20.65 -0.78
N LEU A 160 7.38 21.80 -1.42
CA LEU A 160 7.06 21.97 -2.84
C LEU A 160 7.82 20.97 -3.73
N LYS A 161 9.10 20.74 -3.42
CA LYS A 161 9.95 19.79 -4.14
C LYS A 161 9.47 18.35 -4.00
N LYS A 162 9.15 17.91 -2.77
CA LYS A 162 8.63 16.56 -2.49
C LYS A 162 7.22 16.33 -3.01
N LEU A 163 6.40 17.37 -3.06
CA LEU A 163 5.06 17.30 -3.64
C LEU A 163 5.10 17.18 -5.17
N ASN A 164 6.19 17.62 -5.82
CA ASN A 164 6.39 17.58 -7.27
C ASN A 164 5.22 18.21 -8.08
N VAL A 165 4.59 19.24 -7.52
CA VAL A 165 3.36 19.86 -8.02
C VAL A 165 3.60 21.01 -9.01
N PHE A 166 4.82 21.15 -9.53
CA PHE A 166 5.22 22.28 -10.37
C PHE A 166 4.49 22.35 -11.71
N GLN A 167 4.04 21.22 -12.27
CA GLN A 167 3.38 21.19 -13.57
C GLN A 167 1.89 21.58 -13.50
N ASN A 168 1.19 21.22 -12.40
CA ASN A 168 -0.26 21.45 -12.24
C ASN A 168 -0.59 22.13 -10.89
N GLN A 169 0.00 23.28 -10.62
CA GLN A 169 -0.08 23.96 -9.32
C GLN A 169 -1.51 24.30 -8.89
N MET A 170 -2.39 24.72 -9.81
CA MET A 170 -3.79 25.05 -9.48
C MET A 170 -4.59 23.81 -9.09
N GLU A 171 -4.41 22.72 -9.82
CA GLU A 171 -5.07 21.45 -9.54
C GLU A 171 -4.59 20.84 -8.22
N ALA A 172 -3.29 20.93 -7.95
CA ALA A 172 -2.71 20.54 -6.67
C ALA A 172 -3.30 21.35 -5.51
N MET A 173 -3.44 22.67 -5.66
CA MET A 173 -4.07 23.51 -4.64
C MET A 173 -5.53 23.12 -4.37
N MET A 174 -6.29 22.78 -5.42
CA MET A 174 -7.68 22.29 -5.28
C MET A 174 -7.73 20.93 -4.58
N ALA A 175 -6.87 19.99 -4.95
CA ALA A 175 -6.77 18.68 -4.32
C ALA A 175 -6.42 18.78 -2.82
N ILE A 176 -5.46 19.66 -2.48
CA ILE A 176 -5.11 19.95 -1.09
C ILE A 176 -6.32 20.49 -0.34
N GLN A 177 -7.00 21.51 -0.87
CA GLN A 177 -8.19 22.08 -0.23
C GLN A 177 -9.32 21.06 -0.05
N ASN A 178 -9.59 20.23 -1.06
CA ASN A 178 -10.58 19.15 -0.97
C ASN A 178 -10.23 18.17 0.16
N SER A 179 -8.95 17.75 0.23
CA SER A 179 -8.49 16.87 1.31
C SER A 179 -8.58 17.53 2.68
N LEU A 180 -8.27 18.82 2.80
CA LEU A 180 -8.38 19.55 4.07
C LEU A 180 -9.84 19.68 4.52
N LEU A 181 -10.78 19.95 3.59
CA LEU A 181 -12.20 20.08 3.90
C LEU A 181 -12.86 18.76 4.32
N ARG A 182 -12.35 17.62 3.82
CA ARG A 182 -12.86 16.28 4.17
C ARG A 182 -12.34 15.77 5.51
N ARG A 183 -11.25 16.34 6.03
CA ARG A 183 -10.64 15.91 7.29
C ARG A 183 -11.24 16.68 8.46
N THR A 184 -11.64 15.96 9.51
CA THR A 184 -12.24 16.53 10.72
C THR A 184 -11.25 16.64 11.89
N GLU A 185 -10.09 16.01 11.81
CA GLU A 185 -9.09 15.95 12.88
C GLU A 185 -7.75 16.55 12.44
N GLU A 186 -7.17 17.39 13.32
CA GLU A 186 -5.84 17.96 13.13
C GLU A 186 -4.77 16.86 13.11
N SER A 187 -4.27 16.58 11.91
CA SER A 187 -3.27 15.55 11.65
C SER A 187 -1.94 16.17 11.19
N PRO A 188 -0.77 15.55 11.45
CA PRO A 188 0.52 16.06 10.95
C PRO A 188 0.53 16.16 9.41
N GLU A 189 -0.22 15.31 8.72
CA GLU A 189 -0.46 15.38 7.28
C GLU A 189 -1.17 16.69 6.92
N GLU A 190 -2.18 17.08 7.70
CA GLU A 190 -2.92 18.32 7.50
C GLU A 190 -2.00 19.53 7.59
N ARG A 191 -1.11 19.57 8.58
CA ARG A 191 -0.12 20.66 8.74
C ARG A 191 0.80 20.78 7.54
N VAL A 192 1.32 19.65 7.04
CA VAL A 192 2.16 19.67 5.82
C VAL A 192 1.38 20.09 4.59
N LEU A 193 0.12 19.66 4.45
CA LEU A 193 -0.76 20.10 3.37
C LEU A 193 -1.07 21.60 3.46
N GLN A 194 -1.31 22.14 4.66
CA GLN A 194 -1.49 23.58 4.89
C GLN A 194 -0.23 24.39 4.56
N VAL A 195 0.95 23.94 5.01
CA VAL A 195 2.24 24.58 4.67
C VAL A 195 2.50 24.50 3.16
N GLY A 196 2.20 23.37 2.52
CA GLY A 196 2.29 23.19 1.08
C GLY A 196 1.35 24.13 0.32
N LEU A 197 0.10 24.27 0.78
CA LEU A 197 -0.88 25.20 0.21
C LEU A 197 -0.41 26.66 0.34
N ALA A 198 0.07 27.05 1.52
CA ALA A 198 0.60 28.40 1.76
C ALA A 198 1.82 28.68 0.87
N SER A 199 2.71 27.70 0.71
CA SER A 199 3.90 27.79 -0.15
C SER A 199 3.51 27.89 -1.63
N LEU A 200 2.51 27.12 -2.08
CA LEU A 200 1.97 27.22 -3.45
C LEU A 200 1.30 28.57 -3.71
N GLN A 201 0.55 29.11 -2.75
CA GLN A 201 -0.07 30.42 -2.87
C GLN A 201 0.98 31.54 -2.95
N ALA A 202 2.02 31.46 -2.11
CA ALA A 202 3.13 32.41 -2.13
C ALA A 202 3.91 32.35 -3.45
N HIS A 203 4.14 31.14 -3.98
CA HIS A 203 4.89 30.96 -5.22
C HIS A 203 4.09 31.35 -6.48
N THR A 204 2.79 31.08 -6.50
CA THR A 204 1.93 31.34 -7.68
C THR A 204 1.29 32.74 -7.68
N GLY A 205 1.24 33.39 -6.51
CA GLY A 205 0.46 34.62 -6.31
C GLY A 205 -1.06 34.43 -6.46
N LYS A 206 -1.52 33.19 -6.66
CA LYS A 206 -2.93 32.86 -6.90
C LYS A 206 -3.54 32.25 -5.64
N LYS A 207 -4.78 32.66 -5.34
CA LYS A 207 -5.59 32.00 -4.31
C LYS A 207 -6.49 30.98 -4.99
N PRO A 208 -6.46 29.71 -4.56
CA PRO A 208 -7.44 28.74 -5.02
C PRO A 208 -8.84 29.13 -4.49
N PRO A 209 -9.93 28.67 -5.13
CA PRO A 209 -11.28 29.00 -4.72
C PRO A 209 -11.53 28.64 -3.24
N LYS A 210 -12.24 29.49 -2.49
CA LYS A 210 -12.51 29.25 -1.06
C LYS A 210 -13.29 27.95 -0.80
N ARG A 211 -14.09 27.55 -1.78
CA ARG A 211 -14.74 26.24 -1.85
C ARG A 211 -14.56 25.75 -3.29
N PRO A 212 -13.72 24.73 -3.53
CA PRO A 212 -13.79 24.01 -4.80
C PRO A 212 -15.24 23.51 -5.01
N PRO A 213 -15.77 23.54 -6.24
CA PRO A 213 -17.08 22.99 -6.54
C PRO A 213 -17.13 21.51 -6.15
N GLU A 214 -18.25 21.03 -5.60
CA GLU A 214 -18.39 19.62 -5.18
C GLU A 214 -18.19 18.61 -6.34
N TRP A 215 -18.37 19.06 -7.58
CA TRP A 215 -18.14 18.27 -8.80
C TRP A 215 -16.70 18.34 -9.32
N ALA A 216 -15.81 19.13 -8.70
CA ALA A 216 -14.44 19.28 -9.14
C ALA A 216 -13.61 18.03 -8.78
N ILE A 217 -13.42 17.18 -9.77
CA ILE A 217 -12.53 16.02 -9.71
C ILE A 217 -11.15 16.46 -10.23
N THR A 218 -10.13 16.32 -9.40
CA THR A 218 -8.74 16.53 -9.81
C THR A 218 -8.11 15.21 -10.24
N ALA A 219 -7.02 15.26 -11.01
CA ALA A 219 -6.22 14.09 -11.37
C ALA A 219 -5.67 13.32 -10.14
N TYR A 220 -5.70 13.94 -8.96
CA TYR A 220 -5.33 13.35 -7.68
C TYR A 220 -6.49 12.60 -7.00
N ASP A 221 -7.73 12.92 -7.35
CA ASP A 221 -8.94 12.24 -6.87
C ASP A 221 -9.25 10.96 -7.67
N VAL A 222 -8.67 10.82 -8.87
CA VAL A 222 -8.84 9.61 -9.69
C VAL A 222 -8.06 8.45 -9.08
N GLU A 223 -8.81 7.46 -8.57
CA GLU A 223 -8.29 6.16 -8.18
C GLU A 223 -7.59 5.50 -9.38
N ILE A 224 -6.35 5.06 -9.19
CA ILE A 224 -5.69 4.20 -10.18
C ILE A 224 -6.26 2.80 -9.96
N GLY A 225 -7.41 2.53 -10.57
CA GLY A 225 -8.15 1.28 -10.51
C GLY A 225 -8.09 0.50 -11.81
N GLU A 226 -7.45 -0.68 -11.71
CA GLU A 226 -7.57 -1.91 -12.53
C GLU A 226 -7.65 -1.77 -14.06
N SER A 227 -6.51 -1.96 -14.73
CA SER A 227 -6.44 -2.59 -16.06
C SER A 227 -6.06 -4.06 -15.92
#